data_AF-A0A1G5HPU8-F1
#
_entry.id   AF-A0A1G5HPU8-F1
#
_cell.length_a   1.000
_cell.length_b   1.000
_cell.length_c   1.000
_cell.angle_alpha   90.00
_cell.angle_beta   90.00
_cell.angle_gamma   90.00
#
_symmetry.space_group_name_H-M   'P 1'
#
loop_
_entity.id
_entity.type
_entity.pdbx_description
1 polymer ?
#
loop_
_entity_poly.entity_id
_entity_poly.type
_entity_poly.pdbx_seq_one_letter_code
_entity_poly.pdbx_strand_id
1 'polypeptide(L)'
;MGKYEYIFFDLDGTLNDSGPGILNSFTYAIEQMGGKVEDRSQLKKFVGPPLRTSFEESLGYSPEDADKAIGFYREYYHGKGGRFECEIYPGIRELLAKLKNEGKKLIVVTSKNEYGAKVVLEHFELDQYFDFIAAANDADRQHKTEVLAYAVEQAGVKELSKAIMVGDRENDITAARVVGMDSIGVLFGYGDEEELTTAGATFLARSAECIGRLIDGNAGVPSLEEAKALLTEGAQMNPGPWEAHSYNVAKAAKLIASECDGMDADKAYVLGLLHDIGRRNGVSFLAHVYDGYHFLKRLGYEEAARIALTHSFNTGHLEDYVGKFDIDEEKQQELRQLLSATEQNGYDYLIQLCDAVAMPEGIVSIEKRMTDVKTRHGYYPQEKWDRNIFLKEYFEKKMGRNLEELQ
;
A
#
# COMPACT_ATOMS: atom_id res chain seq x y z
N MET A 1 9.96 2.49 -20.49
CA MET A 1 8.79 3.40 -20.51
C MET A 1 7.76 2.75 -19.60
N GLY A 2 7.38 3.39 -18.50
CA GLY A 2 6.46 2.79 -17.50
C GLY A 2 5.10 2.45 -18.10
N LYS A 3 4.39 1.49 -17.48
CA LYS A 3 3.12 0.90 -17.96
C LYS A 3 2.04 1.95 -18.25
N TYR A 4 1.88 2.94 -17.38
CA TYR A 4 0.79 3.93 -17.47
C TYR A 4 1.25 5.20 -18.18
N GLU A 5 0.45 5.69 -19.13
CA GLU A 5 0.65 6.93 -19.88
C GLU A 5 -0.25 8.08 -19.38
N TYR A 6 -1.40 7.73 -18.78
CA TYR A 6 -2.42 8.66 -18.30
C TYR A 6 -2.62 8.49 -16.80
N ILE A 7 -2.37 9.54 -16.02
CA ILE A 7 -2.48 9.49 -14.56
C ILE A 7 -3.57 10.47 -14.15
N PHE A 8 -4.62 9.93 -13.53
CA PHE A 8 -5.76 10.69 -13.01
C PHE A 8 -5.58 10.85 -11.51
N PHE A 9 -5.70 12.07 -10.99
CA PHE A 9 -5.55 12.37 -9.57
C PHE A 9 -6.84 12.99 -9.02
N ASP A 10 -7.32 12.52 -7.87
CA ASP A 10 -8.16 13.38 -7.04
C ASP A 10 -7.36 14.57 -6.50
N LEU A 11 -8.06 15.57 -5.98
CA LEU A 11 -7.49 16.80 -5.43
C LEU A 11 -7.37 16.71 -3.90
N ASP A 12 -8.50 16.79 -3.21
CA ASP A 12 -8.56 16.84 -1.75
C ASP A 12 -8.24 15.45 -1.17
N GLY A 13 -7.29 15.37 -0.24
CA GLY A 13 -6.85 14.09 0.35
C GLY A 13 -5.82 13.32 -0.49
N THR A 14 -5.57 13.77 -1.71
CA THR A 14 -4.62 13.14 -2.65
C THR A 14 -3.46 14.06 -3.03
N LEU A 15 -3.75 15.26 -3.55
CA LEU A 15 -2.73 16.27 -3.87
C LEU A 15 -2.50 17.22 -2.71
N ASN A 16 -3.57 17.60 -2.01
CA ASN A 16 -3.53 18.55 -0.90
C ASN A 16 -4.34 18.05 0.32
N ASP A 17 -3.83 18.33 1.51
CA ASP A 17 -4.58 18.24 2.75
C ASP A 17 -5.51 19.46 2.83
N SER A 18 -6.78 19.26 2.49
CA SER A 18 -7.84 20.27 2.55
C SER A 18 -8.56 20.34 3.89
N GLY A 19 -8.19 19.43 4.80
CA GLY A 19 -8.86 19.14 6.04
C GLY A 19 -8.97 20.38 6.92
N PRO A 20 -7.86 21.09 7.23
CA PRO A 20 -7.91 22.26 8.10
C PRO A 20 -9.00 23.27 7.70
N GLY A 21 -9.06 23.65 6.42
CA GLY A 21 -10.06 24.57 5.89
C GLY A 21 -11.49 24.06 5.95
N ILE A 22 -11.70 22.78 5.65
CA ILE A 22 -13.03 22.15 5.74
C ILE A 22 -13.50 22.09 7.20
N LEU A 23 -12.64 21.65 8.11
CA LEU A 23 -12.95 21.51 9.53
C LEU A 23 -13.21 22.87 10.20
N ASN A 24 -12.43 23.90 9.86
CA ASN A 24 -12.66 25.26 10.34
C ASN A 24 -13.98 25.83 9.80
N SER A 25 -14.34 25.51 8.55
CA SER A 25 -15.63 25.91 7.96
C SER A 25 -16.82 25.23 8.65
N PHE A 26 -16.72 23.94 8.96
CA PHE A 26 -17.71 23.23 9.78
C PHE A 26 -17.80 23.81 11.19
N THR A 27 -16.66 24.07 11.83
CA THR A 27 -16.62 24.66 13.17
C THR A 27 -17.32 26.01 13.19
N TYR A 28 -16.99 26.88 12.23
CA TYR A 28 -17.63 28.18 12.08
C TYR A 28 -19.15 28.04 11.89
N ALA A 29 -19.60 27.15 11.01
CA ALA A 29 -21.03 26.93 10.78
C ALA A 29 -21.76 26.47 12.05
N ILE A 30 -21.19 25.52 12.78
CA ILE A 30 -21.76 25.00 14.04
C ILE A 30 -21.85 26.12 15.09
N GLU A 31 -20.80 26.94 15.24
CA GLU A 31 -20.77 28.06 16.18
C GLU A 31 -21.79 29.15 15.82
N GLN A 32 -21.96 29.48 14.54
CA GLN A 32 -22.98 30.44 14.09
C GLN A 32 -24.41 29.92 14.31
N MET A 33 -24.59 28.60 14.28
CA MET A 33 -25.86 27.93 14.62
C MET A 33 -26.07 27.81 16.14
N GLY A 34 -25.16 28.34 16.96
CA GLY A 34 -25.23 28.33 18.42
C GLY A 34 -24.74 27.04 19.08
N GLY A 35 -24.15 26.12 18.30
CA GLY A 35 -23.52 24.90 18.78
C GLY A 35 -22.08 25.11 19.24
N LYS A 36 -21.44 24.02 19.68
CA LYS A 36 -20.03 23.99 20.05
C LYS A 36 -19.39 22.69 19.56
N VAL A 37 -18.19 22.79 19.00
CA VAL A 37 -17.37 21.62 18.64
C VAL A 37 -16.49 21.26 19.85
N GLU A 38 -16.82 20.18 20.54
CA GLU A 38 -16.03 19.71 21.70
C GLU A 38 -14.79 18.92 21.27
N ASP A 39 -14.92 18.11 20.23
CA ASP A 39 -13.84 17.28 19.69
C ASP A 39 -13.73 17.47 18.17
N ARG A 40 -12.68 18.16 17.74
CA ARG A 40 -12.39 18.41 16.31
C ARG A 40 -12.07 17.12 15.55
N SER A 41 -11.62 16.06 16.21
CA SER A 41 -11.30 14.80 15.53
C SER A 41 -12.54 14.16 14.90
N GLN A 42 -13.72 14.37 15.50
CA GLN A 42 -14.99 13.87 14.97
C GLN A 42 -15.41 14.54 13.67
N LEU A 43 -14.88 15.73 13.37
CA LEU A 43 -15.18 16.43 12.12
C LEU A 43 -14.39 15.87 10.94
N LYS A 44 -13.31 15.10 11.16
CA LYS A 44 -12.47 14.55 10.06
C LYS A 44 -13.27 13.70 9.08
N LYS A 45 -14.28 12.96 9.57
CA LYS A 45 -15.20 12.17 8.74
C LYS A 45 -16.05 13.01 7.77
N PHE A 46 -16.10 14.33 7.94
CA PHE A 46 -16.83 15.25 7.07
C PHE A 46 -16.00 15.75 5.88
N VAL A 47 -14.73 15.36 5.80
CA VAL A 47 -13.93 15.60 4.60
C VAL A 47 -14.29 14.53 3.56
N GLY A 48 -14.90 14.95 2.44
CA GLY A 48 -15.29 14.08 1.33
C GLY A 48 -16.80 13.98 1.08
N PRO A 49 -17.64 13.63 2.08
CA PRO A 49 -19.09 13.53 1.88
C PRO A 49 -19.75 14.87 1.49
N PRO A 50 -20.93 14.83 0.83
CA PRO A 50 -21.68 16.05 0.53
C PRO A 50 -22.06 16.82 1.81
N LEU A 51 -21.96 18.16 1.78
CA LEU A 51 -22.22 19.02 2.95
C LEU A 51 -23.61 18.77 3.57
N ARG A 52 -24.64 18.61 2.73
CA ARG A 52 -26.01 18.35 3.19
C ARG A 52 -26.09 17.05 3.98
N THR A 53 -25.53 15.96 3.45
CA THR A 53 -25.42 14.67 4.14
C THR A 53 -24.70 14.83 5.48
N SER A 54 -23.60 15.57 5.55
CA SER A 54 -22.88 15.81 6.80
C SER A 54 -23.71 16.57 7.84
N PHE A 55 -24.42 17.64 7.47
CA PHE A 55 -25.24 18.40 8.42
C PHE A 55 -26.50 17.65 8.85
N GLU A 56 -27.19 16.99 7.93
CA GLU A 56 -28.45 16.29 8.24
C GLU A 56 -28.19 14.97 8.98
N GLU A 57 -27.41 14.06 8.39
CA GLU A 57 -27.29 12.70 8.90
C GLU A 57 -26.32 12.60 10.08
N SER A 58 -25.21 13.36 10.03
CA SER A 58 -24.17 13.24 11.06
C SER A 58 -24.30 14.25 12.20
N LEU A 59 -24.85 15.43 11.94
CA LEU A 59 -25.08 16.46 12.95
C LEU A 59 -26.55 16.58 13.36
N GLY A 60 -27.46 15.85 12.69
CA GLY A 60 -28.87 15.75 13.06
C GLY A 60 -29.67 17.02 12.75
N TYR A 61 -29.20 17.88 11.84
CA TYR A 61 -29.89 19.13 11.53
C TYR A 61 -31.15 18.84 10.70
N SER A 62 -32.20 19.63 10.93
CA SER A 62 -33.36 19.65 10.04
C SER A 62 -32.92 20.12 8.63
N PRO A 63 -33.64 19.79 7.55
CA PRO A 63 -33.29 20.28 6.21
C PRO A 63 -33.15 21.80 6.13
N GLU A 64 -33.96 22.54 6.89
CA GLU A 64 -33.94 24.01 6.96
C GLU A 64 -32.70 24.54 7.70
N ASP A 65 -32.29 23.87 8.79
CA ASP A 65 -31.11 24.25 9.55
C ASP A 65 -29.82 23.82 8.85
N ALA A 66 -29.85 22.70 8.12
CA ALA A 66 -28.76 22.28 7.24
C ALA A 66 -28.52 23.33 6.15
N ASP A 67 -29.57 23.91 5.55
CA ASP A 67 -29.42 24.98 4.56
C ASP A 67 -28.77 26.24 5.14
N LYS A 68 -29.16 26.65 6.36
CA LYS A 68 -28.50 27.77 7.06
C LYS A 68 -27.04 27.46 7.37
N ALA A 69 -26.75 26.27 7.89
CA ALA A 69 -25.40 25.84 8.24
C ALA A 69 -24.48 25.76 7.02
N ILE A 70 -24.99 25.26 5.87
CA ILE A 70 -24.28 25.29 4.58
C ILE A 70 -23.97 26.73 4.16
N GLY A 71 -24.89 27.67 4.40
CA GLY A 71 -24.67 29.09 4.19
C GLY A 71 -23.46 29.62 4.98
N PHE A 72 -23.42 29.37 6.29
CA PHE A 72 -22.29 29.77 7.14
C PHE A 72 -20.99 29.05 6.77
N TYR A 73 -21.06 27.77 6.43
CA TYR A 73 -19.90 27.01 5.94
C TYR A 73 -19.30 27.71 4.71
N ARG A 74 -20.14 28.05 3.72
CA ARG A 74 -19.69 28.72 2.48
C ARG A 74 -19.19 30.14 2.74
N GLU A 75 -19.76 30.85 3.71
CA GLU A 75 -19.26 32.16 4.15
C GLU A 75 -17.81 32.06 4.62
N TYR A 76 -17.47 31.08 5.45
CA TYR A 76 -16.10 30.89 5.91
C TYR A 76 -15.20 30.37 4.80
N TYR A 77 -15.61 29.30 4.13
CA TYR A 77 -14.80 28.60 3.14
C TYR A 77 -14.42 29.51 1.96
N HIS A 78 -15.38 30.27 1.43
CA HIS A 78 -15.13 31.18 0.30
C HIS A 78 -14.80 32.61 0.72
N GLY A 79 -15.50 33.15 1.72
CA GLY A 79 -15.43 34.56 2.10
C GLY A 79 -14.33 34.90 3.10
N LYS A 80 -13.98 33.97 4.00
CA LYS A 80 -12.95 34.18 5.04
C LYS A 80 -11.63 33.47 4.75
N GLY A 81 -11.53 32.81 3.60
CA GLY A 81 -10.29 32.19 3.15
C GLY A 81 -10.10 30.73 3.56
N GLY A 82 -11.11 30.07 4.14
CA GLY A 82 -11.00 28.66 4.55
C GLY A 82 -10.55 27.72 3.43
N ARG A 83 -10.89 28.01 2.16
CA ARG A 83 -10.40 27.24 1.00
C ARG A 83 -8.88 27.25 0.80
N PHE A 84 -8.17 28.22 1.38
CA PHE A 84 -6.71 28.34 1.32
C PHE A 84 -6.02 27.79 2.57
N GLU A 85 -6.79 27.33 3.56
CA GLU A 85 -6.27 26.61 4.73
C GLU A 85 -6.03 25.15 4.34
N CYS A 86 -5.09 24.95 3.43
CA CYS A 86 -4.69 23.65 2.91
C CYS A 86 -3.19 23.65 2.62
N GLU A 87 -2.61 22.46 2.55
CA GLU A 87 -1.19 22.27 2.24
C GLU A 87 -1.03 21.16 1.21
N ILE A 88 -0.01 21.26 0.34
CA ILE A 88 0.34 20.19 -0.58
C ILE A 88 1.02 19.06 0.19
N TYR A 89 0.60 17.81 -0.04
CA TYR A 89 1.25 16.68 0.62
C TYR A 89 2.74 16.58 0.23
N PRO A 90 3.62 16.16 1.16
CA PRO A 90 5.05 16.05 0.89
C PRO A 90 5.35 15.17 -0.34
N GLY A 91 6.20 15.68 -1.24
CA GLY A 91 6.64 14.95 -2.44
C GLY A 91 5.70 15.02 -3.65
N ILE A 92 4.48 15.55 -3.51
CA ILE A 92 3.51 15.61 -4.63
C ILE A 92 4.02 16.51 -5.75
N ARG A 93 4.59 17.69 -5.43
CA ARG A 93 5.09 18.62 -6.46
C ARG A 93 6.22 17.97 -7.27
N GLU A 94 7.13 17.29 -6.59
CA GLU A 94 8.25 16.56 -7.19
C GLU A 94 7.76 15.41 -8.07
N LEU A 95 6.74 14.67 -7.59
CA LEU A 95 6.10 13.59 -8.36
C LEU A 95 5.47 14.13 -9.64
N LEU A 96 4.65 15.18 -9.57
CA LEU A 96 3.98 15.77 -10.74
C LEU A 96 5.01 16.28 -11.76
N ALA A 97 6.06 16.95 -11.31
CA ALA A 97 7.15 17.42 -12.17
C ALA A 97 7.87 16.25 -12.85
N LYS A 98 8.20 15.19 -12.10
CA LYS A 98 8.82 13.97 -12.65
C LYS A 98 7.94 13.35 -13.74
N LEU A 99 6.66 13.12 -13.45
CA LEU A 99 5.74 12.48 -14.40
C LEU A 99 5.56 13.31 -15.67
N LYS A 100 5.50 14.65 -15.57
CA LYS A 100 5.46 15.51 -16.75
C LYS A 100 6.75 15.47 -17.58
N ASN A 101 7.91 15.45 -16.93
CA ASN A 101 9.20 15.31 -17.62
C ASN A 101 9.32 13.97 -18.36
N GLU A 102 8.65 12.93 -17.87
CA GLU A 102 8.54 11.62 -18.55
C GLU A 102 7.51 11.57 -19.67
N GLY A 103 6.82 12.70 -19.94
CA GLY A 103 5.83 12.81 -21.02
C GLY A 103 4.49 12.18 -20.70
N LYS A 104 4.17 11.93 -19.42
CA LYS A 104 2.86 11.44 -18.98
C LYS A 104 1.80 12.55 -19.12
N LYS A 105 0.55 12.15 -19.37
CA LYS A 105 -0.59 13.07 -19.28
C LYS A 105 -1.19 13.01 -17.88
N LEU A 106 -1.33 14.18 -17.25
CA LEU A 106 -1.84 14.30 -15.90
C LEU A 106 -3.19 15.00 -15.91
N ILE A 107 -4.18 14.42 -15.25
CA ILE A 107 -5.55 14.91 -15.23
C ILE A 107 -6.05 14.97 -13.79
N VAL A 108 -6.71 16.06 -13.41
CA VAL A 108 -7.44 16.14 -12.13
C VAL A 108 -8.84 15.60 -12.31
N VAL A 109 -9.31 14.77 -11.37
CA VAL A 109 -10.66 14.17 -11.34
C VAL A 109 -11.24 14.35 -9.94
N THR A 110 -12.05 15.39 -9.76
CA THR A 110 -12.51 15.81 -8.43
C THR A 110 -14.03 15.97 -8.32
N SER A 111 -14.56 15.66 -7.14
CA SER A 111 -15.96 15.95 -6.77
C SER A 111 -16.18 17.43 -6.44
N LYS A 112 -15.11 18.23 -6.35
CA LYS A 112 -15.20 19.69 -6.23
C LYS A 112 -15.69 20.30 -7.55
N ASN A 113 -16.39 21.42 -7.49
CA ASN A 113 -16.73 22.17 -8.70
C ASN A 113 -15.46 22.75 -9.37
N GLU A 114 -15.54 22.99 -10.67
CA GLU A 114 -14.40 23.37 -11.51
C GLU A 114 -13.71 24.65 -11.03
N TYR A 115 -14.50 25.68 -10.68
CA TYR A 115 -13.96 26.94 -10.17
C TYR A 115 -13.15 26.73 -8.88
N GLY A 116 -13.68 25.95 -7.94
CA GLY A 116 -13.01 25.65 -6.68
C GLY A 116 -11.71 24.86 -6.89
N ALA A 117 -11.74 23.87 -7.77
CA ALA A 117 -10.54 23.07 -8.11
C ALA A 117 -9.46 23.95 -8.74
N LYS A 118 -9.83 24.77 -9.73
CA LYS A 118 -8.91 25.67 -10.43
C LYS A 118 -8.25 26.68 -9.49
N VAL A 119 -9.02 27.32 -8.61
CA VAL A 119 -8.48 28.29 -7.64
C VAL A 119 -7.45 27.64 -6.71
N VAL A 120 -7.69 26.42 -6.23
CA VAL A 120 -6.74 25.71 -5.35
C VAL A 120 -5.47 25.34 -6.12
N LEU A 121 -5.60 24.82 -7.34
CA LEU A 121 -4.46 24.43 -8.17
C LEU A 121 -3.59 25.64 -8.53
N GLU A 122 -4.19 26.76 -8.94
CA GLU A 122 -3.48 28.01 -9.24
C GLU A 122 -2.79 28.58 -7.99
N HIS A 123 -3.45 28.52 -6.82
CA HIS A 123 -2.87 29.02 -5.57
C HIS A 123 -1.57 28.29 -5.20
N PHE A 124 -1.49 26.99 -5.45
CA PHE A 124 -0.28 26.19 -5.22
C PHE A 124 0.62 26.06 -6.44
N GLU A 125 0.31 26.73 -7.55
CA GLU A 125 1.05 26.63 -8.82
C GLU A 125 1.16 25.18 -9.34
N LEU A 126 0.13 24.36 -9.11
CA LEU A 126 0.07 22.99 -9.61
C LEU A 126 -0.63 22.88 -10.96
N ASP A 127 -1.40 23.88 -11.35
CA ASP A 127 -2.16 23.95 -12.61
C ASP A 127 -1.26 23.71 -13.83
N GLN A 128 0.00 24.19 -13.79
CA GLN A 128 0.99 23.99 -14.85
C GLN A 128 1.31 22.53 -15.17
N TYR A 129 1.07 21.60 -14.24
CA TYR A 129 1.35 20.17 -14.46
C TYR A 129 0.19 19.45 -15.15
N PHE A 130 -1.04 19.95 -15.05
CA PHE A 130 -2.22 19.22 -15.51
C PHE A 130 -2.62 19.60 -16.93
N ASP A 131 -2.89 18.59 -17.74
CA ASP A 131 -3.38 18.75 -19.11
C ASP A 131 -4.88 19.07 -19.12
N PHE A 132 -5.61 18.61 -18.11
CA PHE A 132 -7.05 18.77 -17.99
C PHE A 132 -7.53 18.70 -16.54
N ILE A 133 -8.62 19.42 -16.23
CA ILE A 133 -9.32 19.35 -14.95
C ILE A 133 -10.75 18.89 -15.23
N ALA A 134 -11.08 17.67 -14.78
CA ALA A 134 -12.43 17.15 -14.76
C ALA A 134 -13.02 17.35 -13.36
N ALA A 135 -14.10 18.11 -13.28
CA ALA A 135 -14.78 18.45 -12.04
C ALA A 135 -16.26 18.08 -12.10
N ALA A 136 -16.84 17.86 -10.91
CA ALA A 136 -18.26 17.61 -10.77
C ALA A 136 -19.10 18.84 -11.15
N ASN A 137 -20.31 18.57 -11.65
CA ASN A 137 -21.31 19.59 -11.96
C ASN A 137 -22.71 19.11 -11.55
N ASP A 138 -23.67 20.03 -11.52
CA ASP A 138 -25.06 19.72 -11.14
C ASP A 138 -25.86 19.02 -12.26
N ALA A 139 -25.30 18.83 -13.45
CA ALA A 139 -26.01 18.35 -14.63
C ALA A 139 -25.84 16.85 -14.86
N ASP A 140 -24.66 16.44 -15.33
CA ASP A 140 -24.38 15.10 -15.86
C ASP A 140 -23.18 14.43 -15.18
N ARG A 141 -22.48 15.15 -14.29
CA ARG A 141 -21.26 14.69 -13.61
C ARG A 141 -21.35 14.89 -12.11
N GLN A 142 -22.35 14.28 -11.48
CA GLN A 142 -22.60 14.44 -10.05
C GLN A 142 -21.76 13.49 -9.18
N HIS A 143 -21.38 12.30 -9.69
CA HIS A 143 -20.54 11.36 -8.95
C HIS A 143 -19.17 11.19 -9.63
N LYS A 144 -18.23 10.67 -8.83
CA LYS A 144 -16.83 10.49 -9.24
C LYS A 144 -16.70 9.61 -10.50
N THR A 145 -17.58 8.63 -10.67
CA THR A 145 -17.63 7.76 -11.84
C THR A 145 -17.89 8.54 -13.13
N GLU A 146 -18.89 9.43 -13.17
CA GLU A 146 -19.16 10.22 -14.37
C GLU A 146 -18.06 11.26 -14.62
N VAL A 147 -17.47 11.84 -13.55
CA VAL A 147 -16.32 12.74 -13.70
C VAL A 147 -15.14 12.01 -14.32
N LEU A 148 -14.82 10.80 -13.86
CA LEU A 148 -13.70 10.00 -14.38
C LEU A 148 -13.96 9.55 -15.82
N ALA A 149 -15.17 9.09 -16.14
CA ALA A 149 -15.53 8.69 -17.50
C ALA A 149 -15.38 9.86 -18.49
N TYR A 150 -15.82 11.05 -18.10
CA TYR A 150 -15.61 12.28 -18.87
C TYR A 150 -14.12 12.62 -19.01
N ALA A 151 -13.34 12.52 -17.93
CA ALA A 151 -11.90 12.77 -17.96
C ALA A 151 -11.16 11.85 -18.93
N VAL A 152 -11.53 10.56 -18.96
CA VAL A 152 -10.98 9.55 -19.88
C VAL A 152 -11.25 9.91 -21.34
N GLU A 153 -12.48 10.34 -21.65
CA GLU A 153 -12.86 10.79 -22.98
C GLU A 153 -12.06 12.02 -23.41
N GLN A 154 -12.00 13.05 -22.56
CA GLN A 154 -11.28 14.29 -22.86
C GLN A 154 -9.76 14.09 -22.99
N ALA A 155 -9.18 13.20 -22.19
CA ALA A 155 -7.75 12.86 -22.29
C ALA A 155 -7.42 12.07 -23.57
N GLY A 156 -8.44 11.51 -24.24
CA GLY A 156 -8.29 10.70 -25.45
C GLY A 156 -7.63 9.35 -25.16
N VAL A 157 -7.92 8.74 -24.02
CA VAL A 157 -7.37 7.43 -23.63
C VAL A 157 -7.84 6.38 -24.62
N LYS A 158 -6.88 5.74 -25.30
CA LYS A 158 -7.17 4.65 -26.27
C LYS A 158 -7.14 3.27 -25.63
N GLU A 159 -6.30 3.09 -24.62
CA GLU A 159 -6.05 1.82 -23.94
C GLU A 159 -6.13 2.06 -22.43
N LEU A 160 -7.22 1.61 -21.79
CA LEU A 160 -7.43 1.80 -20.34
C LEU A 160 -6.38 1.10 -19.48
N SER A 161 -5.73 0.05 -19.98
CA SER A 161 -4.60 -0.61 -19.31
C SER A 161 -3.38 0.30 -19.11
N LYS A 162 -3.35 1.45 -19.78
CA LYS A 162 -2.33 2.50 -19.66
C LYS A 162 -2.82 3.70 -18.84
N ALA A 163 -4.00 3.62 -18.24
CA ALA A 163 -4.56 4.64 -17.36
C ALA A 163 -4.58 4.14 -15.92
N ILE A 164 -4.38 5.04 -14.97
CA ILE A 164 -4.49 4.75 -13.54
C ILE A 164 -5.10 5.93 -12.78
N MET A 165 -6.02 5.63 -11.85
CA MET A 165 -6.61 6.60 -10.94
C MET A 165 -5.88 6.60 -9.60
N VAL A 166 -5.56 7.78 -9.07
CA VAL A 166 -4.95 7.99 -7.77
C VAL A 166 -5.92 8.76 -6.91
N GLY A 167 -6.31 8.20 -5.77
CA GLY A 167 -7.30 8.79 -4.87
C GLY A 167 -7.17 8.25 -3.45
N ASP A 168 -7.78 8.93 -2.48
CA ASP A 168 -7.73 8.53 -1.07
C ASP A 168 -9.03 7.92 -0.55
N ARG A 169 -10.09 7.88 -1.36
CA ARG A 169 -11.42 7.42 -0.93
C ARG A 169 -11.96 6.26 -1.75
N GLU A 170 -12.92 5.53 -1.17
CA GLU A 170 -13.65 4.46 -1.85
C GLU A 170 -14.29 4.91 -3.17
N ASN A 171 -14.67 6.18 -3.27
CA ASN A 171 -15.30 6.75 -4.46
C ASN A 171 -14.34 6.79 -5.65
N ASP A 172 -13.06 7.05 -5.41
CA ASP A 172 -12.03 7.06 -6.46
C ASP A 172 -11.76 5.65 -6.97
N ILE A 173 -11.61 4.72 -6.03
CA ILE A 173 -11.35 3.31 -6.30
C ILE A 173 -12.54 2.67 -7.03
N THR A 174 -13.75 2.94 -6.56
CA THR A 174 -14.98 2.43 -7.18
C THR A 174 -15.17 3.01 -8.58
N ALA A 175 -14.91 4.32 -8.77
CA ALA A 175 -14.95 4.94 -10.10
C ALA A 175 -13.96 4.27 -11.06
N ALA A 176 -12.71 4.06 -10.63
CA ALA A 176 -11.69 3.39 -11.44
C ALA A 176 -12.11 1.96 -11.83
N ARG A 177 -12.65 1.20 -10.87
CA ARG A 177 -13.15 -0.17 -11.09
C ARG A 177 -14.32 -0.22 -12.06
N VAL A 178 -15.30 0.69 -11.93
CA VAL A 178 -16.45 0.75 -12.84
C VAL A 178 -16.03 1.14 -14.26
N VAL A 179 -15.07 2.05 -14.39
CA VAL A 179 -14.49 2.42 -15.70
C VAL A 179 -13.59 1.31 -16.26
N GLY A 180 -13.05 0.44 -15.41
CA GLY A 180 -12.19 -0.68 -15.79
C GLY A 180 -10.72 -0.31 -15.94
N MET A 181 -10.20 0.58 -15.08
CA MET A 181 -8.79 0.94 -15.00
C MET A 181 -8.18 0.59 -13.64
N ASP A 182 -6.85 0.54 -13.57
CA ASP A 182 -6.14 0.33 -12.31
C ASP A 182 -6.31 1.55 -11.38
N SER A 183 -6.10 1.32 -10.08
CA SER A 183 -6.17 2.39 -9.06
C SER A 183 -5.06 2.29 -8.01
N ILE A 184 -4.65 3.45 -7.50
CA ILE A 184 -3.78 3.61 -6.33
C ILE A 184 -4.57 4.32 -5.24
N GLY A 185 -4.85 3.60 -4.15
CA GLY A 185 -5.38 4.17 -2.92
C GLY A 185 -4.27 4.78 -2.07
N VAL A 186 -4.33 6.07 -1.76
CA VAL A 186 -3.31 6.73 -0.92
C VAL A 186 -3.69 6.69 0.56
N LEU A 187 -2.76 6.27 1.41
CA LEU A 187 -2.97 6.07 2.86
C LEU A 187 -2.60 7.28 3.72
N PHE A 188 -2.15 8.38 3.10
CA PHE A 188 -1.88 9.65 3.78
C PHE A 188 -3.06 10.65 3.69
N GLY A 189 -4.12 10.27 2.97
CA GLY A 189 -5.35 11.04 2.83
C GLY A 189 -6.35 10.80 3.95
N TYR A 190 -7.65 10.79 3.63
CA TYR A 190 -8.72 10.65 4.62
C TYR A 190 -9.32 9.24 4.70
N GLY A 191 -9.20 8.43 3.65
CA GLY A 191 -9.59 7.02 3.70
C GLY A 191 -8.51 6.15 4.35
N ASP A 192 -8.92 4.99 4.85
CA ASP A 192 -8.02 4.01 5.47
C ASP A 192 -7.79 2.77 4.58
N GLU A 193 -6.88 1.90 5.03
CA GLU A 193 -6.50 0.68 4.31
C GLU A 193 -7.68 -0.27 4.10
N GLU A 194 -8.62 -0.34 5.05
CA GLU A 194 -9.78 -1.22 4.98
C GLU A 194 -10.80 -0.70 3.95
N GLU A 195 -11.09 0.61 3.98
CA GLU A 195 -11.94 1.30 3.00
C GLU A 195 -11.44 1.05 1.57
N LEU A 196 -10.16 1.35 1.33
CA LEU A 196 -9.57 1.27 -0.01
C LEU A 196 -9.44 -0.15 -0.51
N THR A 197 -9.08 -1.10 0.38
CA THR A 197 -8.99 -2.51 0.02
C THR A 197 -10.37 -3.10 -0.30
N THR A 198 -11.38 -2.76 0.49
CA THR A 198 -12.77 -3.23 0.28
C THR A 198 -13.36 -2.67 -1.01
N ALA A 199 -13.04 -1.43 -1.35
CA ALA A 199 -13.44 -0.80 -2.61
C ALA A 199 -12.76 -1.45 -3.85
N GLY A 200 -11.66 -2.19 -3.64
CA GLY A 200 -10.96 -2.94 -4.68
C GLY A 200 -9.75 -2.22 -5.27
N ALA A 201 -8.99 -1.47 -4.46
CA ALA A 201 -7.79 -0.78 -4.92
C ALA A 201 -6.77 -1.75 -5.52
N THR A 202 -6.22 -1.44 -6.70
CA THR A 202 -5.16 -2.27 -7.30
C THR A 202 -3.88 -2.20 -6.48
N PHE A 203 -3.52 -0.99 -6.05
CA PHE A 203 -2.35 -0.71 -5.23
C PHE A 203 -2.68 0.23 -4.08
N LEU A 204 -1.82 0.23 -3.07
CA LEU A 204 -1.86 1.17 -1.95
C LEU A 204 -0.53 1.90 -1.84
N ALA A 205 -0.59 3.22 -1.63
CA ALA A 205 0.59 4.07 -1.53
C ALA A 205 0.63 4.84 -0.21
N ARG A 206 1.77 4.79 0.48
CA ARG A 206 1.99 5.49 1.76
C ARG A 206 2.68 6.84 1.59
N SER A 207 3.12 7.19 0.38
CA SER A 207 3.81 8.44 0.06
C SER A 207 3.74 8.76 -1.44
N ALA A 208 4.04 10.00 -1.83
CA ALA A 208 4.16 10.39 -3.23
C ALA A 208 5.25 9.60 -3.98
N GLU A 209 6.35 9.25 -3.29
CA GLU A 209 7.41 8.40 -3.85
C GLU A 209 6.87 6.99 -4.19
N CYS A 210 6.05 6.41 -3.30
CA CYS A 210 5.41 5.13 -3.53
C CYS A 210 4.50 5.17 -4.77
N ILE A 211 3.71 6.24 -4.95
CA ILE A 211 2.89 6.46 -6.16
C ILE A 211 3.78 6.42 -7.41
N GLY A 212 4.91 7.15 -7.41
CA GLY A 212 5.86 7.15 -8.52
C GLY A 212 6.40 5.76 -8.86
N ARG A 213 6.81 4.97 -7.84
CA ARG A 213 7.31 3.59 -8.04
C ARG A 213 6.24 2.69 -8.66
N LEU A 214 5.00 2.78 -8.19
CA LEU A 214 3.86 2.01 -8.68
C LEU A 214 3.53 2.35 -10.14
N ILE A 215 3.58 3.63 -10.50
CA ILE A 215 3.36 4.09 -11.88
C ILE A 215 4.46 3.59 -12.83
N ASP A 216 5.71 3.60 -12.36
CA ASP A 216 6.85 3.11 -13.14
C ASP A 216 6.82 1.59 -13.34
N GLY A 217 6.06 0.86 -12.52
CA GLY A 217 6.07 -0.60 -12.48
C GLY A 217 7.38 -1.15 -11.94
N ASN A 218 8.06 -0.38 -11.08
CA ASN A 218 9.39 -0.77 -10.59
C ASN A 218 9.23 -1.83 -9.49
N ALA A 219 9.53 -3.06 -9.86
CA ALA A 219 9.42 -4.28 -9.05
C ALA A 219 10.50 -4.34 -7.96
N GLY A 220 10.46 -3.41 -7.00
CA GLY A 220 11.51 -3.23 -6.01
C GLY A 220 11.25 -3.90 -4.66
N VAL A 221 12.18 -3.63 -3.74
CA VAL A 221 12.02 -3.84 -2.29
C VAL A 221 11.79 -2.49 -1.61
N PRO A 222 11.12 -2.44 -0.45
CA PRO A 222 11.03 -1.21 0.33
C PRO A 222 12.42 -0.73 0.76
N SER A 223 12.53 0.56 1.08
CA SER A 223 13.70 1.06 1.81
C SER A 223 13.81 0.36 3.18
N LEU A 224 15.00 0.39 3.78
CA LEU A 224 15.21 -0.19 5.10
C LEU A 224 14.26 0.38 6.17
N GLU A 225 14.02 1.69 6.12
CA GLU A 225 13.13 2.36 7.06
C GLU A 225 11.66 1.99 6.82
N GLU A 226 11.22 1.90 5.57
CA GLU A 226 9.88 1.39 5.23
C GLU A 226 9.72 -0.07 5.69
N ALA A 227 10.71 -0.92 5.47
CA ALA A 227 10.66 -2.34 5.85
C ALA A 227 10.54 -2.52 7.38
N LYS A 228 11.32 -1.76 8.15
CA LYS A 228 11.23 -1.76 9.62
C LYS A 228 9.87 -1.23 10.09
N ALA A 229 9.38 -0.13 9.52
CA ALA A 229 8.08 0.42 9.88
C ALA A 229 6.95 -0.59 9.64
N LEU A 230 6.97 -1.27 8.49
CA LEU A 230 6.01 -2.34 8.16
C LEU A 230 6.08 -3.49 9.17
N LEU A 231 7.29 -3.95 9.52
CA LEU A 231 7.46 -5.03 10.50
C LEU A 231 6.97 -4.62 11.90
N THR A 232 7.32 -3.41 12.35
CA THR A 232 6.87 -2.88 13.65
C THR A 232 5.36 -2.70 13.72
N GLU A 233 4.73 -2.16 12.66
CA GLU A 233 3.27 -2.06 12.57
C GLU A 233 2.63 -3.47 12.65
N GLY A 234 3.17 -4.42 11.88
CA GLY A 234 2.68 -5.79 11.92
C GLY A 234 2.79 -6.43 13.31
N ALA A 235 3.90 -6.21 14.00
CA ALA A 235 4.12 -6.69 15.37
C ALA A 235 3.19 -6.01 16.39
N GLN A 236 2.79 -4.75 16.17
CA GLN A 236 1.77 -4.09 17.00
C GLN A 236 0.38 -4.68 16.77
N MET A 237 0.04 -5.04 15.53
CA MET A 237 -1.23 -5.66 15.17
C MET A 237 -1.35 -7.10 15.69
N ASN A 238 -0.25 -7.87 15.62
CA ASN A 238 -0.18 -9.23 16.14
C ASN A 238 1.14 -9.48 16.88
N PRO A 239 1.24 -9.12 18.17
CA PRO A 239 2.47 -9.33 18.94
C PRO A 239 2.84 -10.81 19.06
N GLY A 240 4.10 -11.15 18.82
CA GLY A 240 4.55 -12.53 18.96
C GLY A 240 6.02 -12.75 18.61
N PRO A 241 6.52 -13.99 18.76
CA PRO A 241 7.93 -14.33 18.54
C PRO A 241 8.37 -14.23 17.07
N TRP A 242 7.43 -14.10 16.14
CA TRP A 242 7.68 -13.99 14.70
C TRP A 242 8.40 -12.69 14.31
N GLU A 243 8.24 -11.60 15.10
CA GLU A 243 8.99 -10.36 14.89
C GLU A 243 10.50 -10.60 15.13
N ALA A 244 10.85 -11.18 16.28
CA ALA A 244 12.22 -11.52 16.63
C ALA A 244 12.83 -12.53 15.64
N HIS A 245 12.04 -13.51 15.21
CA HIS A 245 12.40 -14.43 14.13
C HIS A 245 12.77 -13.69 12.84
N SER A 246 11.92 -12.76 12.39
CA SER A 246 12.15 -11.96 11.17
C SER A 246 13.44 -11.14 11.26
N TYR A 247 13.73 -10.53 12.41
CA TYR A 247 15.01 -9.84 12.63
C TYR A 247 16.22 -10.78 12.57
N ASN A 248 16.10 -12.01 13.08
CA ASN A 248 17.20 -12.98 13.05
C ASN A 248 17.42 -13.54 11.64
N VAL A 249 16.36 -13.80 10.88
CA VAL A 249 16.43 -14.12 9.44
C VAL A 249 17.13 -13.00 8.68
N ALA A 250 16.72 -11.74 8.89
CA ALA A 250 17.32 -10.58 8.23
C ALA A 250 18.81 -10.44 8.54
N LYS A 251 19.22 -10.61 9.81
CA LYS A 251 20.63 -10.56 10.21
C LYS A 251 21.45 -11.67 9.56
N ALA A 252 20.95 -12.91 9.56
CA ALA A 252 21.61 -14.04 8.91
C ALA A 252 21.76 -13.79 7.40
N ALA A 253 20.69 -13.32 6.75
CA ALA A 253 20.68 -13.02 5.33
C ALA A 253 21.70 -11.95 4.96
N LYS A 254 21.78 -10.88 5.76
CA LYS A 254 22.78 -9.81 5.56
C LYS A 254 24.21 -10.31 5.68
N LEU A 255 24.51 -11.12 6.70
CA LEU A 255 25.84 -11.69 6.92
C LEU A 255 26.28 -12.58 5.77
N ILE A 256 25.41 -13.51 5.33
CA ILE A 256 25.72 -14.41 4.22
C ILE A 256 25.85 -13.63 2.91
N ALA A 257 24.95 -12.68 2.65
CA ALA A 257 24.98 -11.87 1.43
C ALA A 257 26.24 -10.99 1.34
N SER A 258 26.74 -10.45 2.46
CA SER A 258 27.98 -9.66 2.47
C SER A 258 29.23 -10.46 2.06
N GLU A 259 29.15 -11.79 2.12
CA GLU A 259 30.23 -12.71 1.77
C GLU A 259 30.01 -13.39 0.42
N CYS A 260 28.91 -13.06 -0.27
CA CYS A 260 28.54 -13.67 -1.55
C CYS A 260 28.66 -12.64 -2.68
N ASP A 261 29.59 -12.88 -3.61
CA ASP A 261 29.71 -12.04 -4.80
C ASP A 261 28.37 -11.93 -5.56
N GLY A 262 28.03 -10.70 -5.95
CA GLY A 262 26.81 -10.38 -6.70
C GLY A 262 25.52 -10.31 -5.88
N MET A 263 25.60 -10.26 -4.54
CA MET A 263 24.45 -10.04 -3.66
C MET A 263 24.56 -8.71 -2.93
N ASP A 264 23.43 -8.04 -2.77
CA ASP A 264 23.28 -6.81 -1.99
C ASP A 264 22.83 -7.17 -0.58
N ALA A 265 23.67 -6.85 0.40
CA ALA A 265 23.46 -7.24 1.79
C ALA A 265 22.31 -6.45 2.46
N ASP A 266 22.06 -5.21 2.05
CA ASP A 266 20.96 -4.41 2.59
C ASP A 266 19.62 -4.85 2.00
N LYS A 267 19.60 -5.21 0.71
CA LYS A 267 18.45 -5.86 0.08
C LYS A 267 18.13 -7.20 0.73
N ALA A 268 19.14 -8.04 0.97
CA ALA A 268 18.96 -9.32 1.67
C ALA A 268 18.36 -9.12 3.07
N TYR A 269 18.82 -8.10 3.80
CA TYR A 269 18.27 -7.73 5.10
C TYR A 269 16.79 -7.34 5.01
N VAL A 270 16.42 -6.46 4.07
CA VAL A 270 15.03 -6.03 3.85
C VAL A 270 14.12 -7.21 3.51
N LEU A 271 14.55 -8.09 2.60
CA LEU A 271 13.79 -9.28 2.24
C LEU A 271 13.60 -10.23 3.43
N GLY A 272 14.64 -10.40 4.26
CA GLY A 272 14.55 -11.20 5.48
C GLY A 272 13.63 -10.59 6.54
N LEU A 273 13.55 -9.26 6.65
CA LEU A 273 12.61 -8.61 7.59
C LEU A 273 11.15 -8.89 7.23
N LEU A 274 10.84 -8.99 5.94
CA LEU A 274 9.46 -9.01 5.46
C LEU A 274 8.96 -10.40 5.02
N HIS A 275 9.82 -11.42 5.03
CA HIS A 275 9.48 -12.75 4.52
C HIS A 275 8.23 -13.36 5.21
N ASP A 276 8.06 -13.14 6.51
CA ASP A 276 6.96 -13.68 7.33
C ASP A 276 5.91 -12.60 7.67
N ILE A 277 5.86 -11.48 6.92
CA ILE A 277 5.03 -10.31 7.27
C ILE A 277 3.53 -10.62 7.36
N GLY A 278 3.05 -11.67 6.68
CA GLY A 278 1.64 -12.08 6.75
C GLY A 278 1.20 -12.54 8.14
N ARG A 279 2.13 -12.82 9.05
CA ARG A 279 1.85 -13.04 10.48
C ARG A 279 1.17 -11.83 11.13
N ARG A 280 1.27 -10.63 10.55
CA ARG A 280 0.55 -9.44 11.05
C ARG A 280 -0.97 -9.64 11.17
N ASN A 281 -1.56 -10.56 10.42
CA ASN A 281 -3.00 -10.82 10.39
C ASN A 281 -3.49 -11.79 11.47
N GLY A 282 -2.61 -12.22 12.39
CA GLY A 282 -2.96 -13.10 13.50
C GLY A 282 -2.27 -14.46 13.45
N VAL A 283 -2.75 -15.39 14.28
CA VAL A 283 -2.20 -16.74 14.38
C VAL A 283 -2.69 -17.57 13.18
N SER A 284 -1.78 -17.83 12.24
CA SER A 284 -2.05 -18.57 11.01
C SER A 284 -1.04 -19.69 10.73
N PHE A 285 -1.44 -20.62 9.88
CA PHE A 285 -0.59 -21.61 9.24
C PHE A 285 -0.35 -21.16 7.80
N LEU A 286 -0.81 -21.86 6.76
CA LEU A 286 -0.56 -21.49 5.36
C LEU A 286 -1.02 -20.05 5.02
N ALA A 287 -2.02 -19.51 5.72
CA ALA A 287 -2.55 -18.18 5.44
C ALA A 287 -1.51 -17.04 5.49
N HIS A 288 -0.46 -17.12 6.34
CA HIS A 288 0.56 -16.04 6.38
C HIS A 288 1.31 -15.87 5.05
N VAL A 289 1.51 -16.96 4.29
CA VAL A 289 2.15 -16.90 2.98
C VAL A 289 1.27 -16.08 2.03
N TYR A 290 -0.01 -16.46 1.95
CA TYR A 290 -1.00 -15.81 1.08
C TYR A 290 -1.13 -14.33 1.43
N ASP A 291 -1.38 -14.05 2.70
CA ASP A 291 -1.60 -12.70 3.21
C ASP A 291 -0.36 -11.81 3.02
N GLY A 292 0.83 -12.34 3.30
CA GLY A 292 2.09 -11.62 3.14
C GLY A 292 2.39 -11.27 1.68
N TYR A 293 2.19 -12.24 0.76
CA TYR A 293 2.32 -12.01 -0.68
C TYR A 293 1.39 -10.89 -1.15
N HIS A 294 0.09 -10.99 -0.89
CA HIS A 294 -0.88 -10.00 -1.37
C HIS A 294 -0.72 -8.62 -0.72
N PHE A 295 -0.31 -8.57 0.55
CA PHE A 295 0.00 -7.32 1.24
C PHE A 295 1.16 -6.59 0.55
N LEU A 296 2.30 -7.25 0.38
CA LEU A 296 3.48 -6.63 -0.24
C LEU A 296 3.26 -6.32 -1.72
N LYS A 297 2.50 -7.17 -2.43
CA LYS A 297 2.12 -6.96 -3.83
C LYS A 297 1.29 -5.70 -4.01
N ARG A 298 0.31 -5.45 -3.13
CA ARG A 298 -0.50 -4.22 -3.15
C ARG A 298 0.33 -2.96 -2.88
N LEU A 299 1.38 -3.07 -2.08
CA LEU A 299 2.32 -1.97 -1.85
C LEU A 299 3.35 -1.80 -2.99
N GLY A 300 3.30 -2.64 -4.02
CA GLY A 300 4.23 -2.61 -5.16
C GLY A 300 5.60 -3.24 -4.91
N TYR A 301 5.78 -3.94 -3.79
CA TYR A 301 7.06 -4.57 -3.44
C TYR A 301 7.17 -5.98 -4.01
N GLU A 302 7.25 -6.06 -5.33
CA GLU A 302 7.24 -7.32 -6.10
C GLU A 302 8.27 -8.35 -5.61
N GLU A 303 9.51 -7.93 -5.33
CA GLU A 303 10.54 -8.86 -4.88
C GLU A 303 10.30 -9.33 -3.45
N ALA A 304 9.83 -8.44 -2.56
CA ALA A 304 9.49 -8.82 -1.19
C ALA A 304 8.24 -9.73 -1.17
N ALA A 305 7.25 -9.44 -2.02
CA ALA A 305 6.08 -10.28 -2.21
C ALA A 305 6.47 -11.68 -2.70
N ARG A 306 7.37 -11.77 -3.69
CA ARG A 306 7.92 -13.06 -4.15
C ARG A 306 8.55 -13.84 -2.99
N ILE A 307 9.40 -13.19 -2.18
CA ILE A 307 10.02 -13.87 -1.03
C ILE A 307 8.98 -14.33 -0.01
N ALA A 308 7.97 -13.51 0.31
CA ALA A 308 6.87 -13.91 1.18
C ALA A 308 6.11 -15.13 0.63
N LEU A 309 5.95 -15.21 -0.69
CA LEU A 309 5.36 -16.37 -1.38
C LEU A 309 6.25 -17.61 -1.34
N THR A 310 7.58 -17.49 -1.49
CA THR A 310 8.48 -18.63 -1.76
C THR A 310 9.24 -19.15 -0.53
N HIS A 311 9.35 -18.38 0.56
CA HIS A 311 10.21 -18.73 1.70
C HIS A 311 9.89 -20.09 2.34
N SER A 312 8.63 -20.52 2.30
CA SER A 312 8.17 -21.79 2.88
C SER A 312 8.24 -23.00 1.92
N PHE A 313 8.54 -22.79 0.62
CA PHE A 313 8.43 -23.79 -0.45
C PHE A 313 9.75 -23.98 -1.22
N ASN A 314 10.66 -24.76 -0.64
CA ASN A 314 12.01 -24.94 -1.17
C ASN A 314 12.09 -25.62 -2.55
N THR A 315 11.04 -26.35 -2.98
CA THR A 315 10.90 -26.97 -4.30
C THR A 315 9.94 -26.21 -5.22
N GLY A 316 9.24 -25.19 -4.69
CA GLY A 316 8.27 -24.39 -5.44
C GLY A 316 6.90 -25.05 -5.57
N HIS A 317 6.60 -26.05 -4.74
CA HIS A 317 5.34 -26.78 -4.74
C HIS A 317 4.61 -26.58 -3.42
N LEU A 318 3.27 -26.43 -3.47
CA LEU A 318 2.45 -26.19 -2.27
C LEU A 318 2.59 -27.34 -1.26
N GLU A 319 2.87 -28.54 -1.76
CA GLU A 319 3.09 -29.78 -1.02
C GLU A 319 4.34 -29.74 -0.10
N ASP A 320 5.25 -28.77 -0.29
CA ASP A 320 6.37 -28.52 0.62
C ASP A 320 5.94 -28.00 2.00
N TYR A 321 4.69 -27.52 2.10
CA TYR A 321 4.20 -26.88 3.31
C TYR A 321 4.02 -27.88 4.45
N VAL A 322 4.65 -27.59 5.58
CA VAL A 322 4.54 -28.39 6.80
C VAL A 322 3.69 -27.64 7.80
N GLY A 323 2.40 -27.97 7.86
CA GLY A 323 1.45 -27.31 8.74
C GLY A 323 -0.01 -27.57 8.36
N LYS A 324 -0.92 -26.79 8.94
CA LYS A 324 -2.34 -26.83 8.57
C LYS A 324 -2.60 -25.96 7.34
N PHE A 325 -3.51 -26.39 6.49
CA PHE A 325 -3.99 -25.60 5.36
C PHE A 325 -5.24 -24.86 5.83
N ASP A 326 -5.05 -23.63 6.32
CA ASP A 326 -6.07 -22.79 6.97
C ASP A 326 -6.64 -21.70 6.04
N ILE A 327 -6.56 -21.93 4.74
CA ILE A 327 -7.19 -21.13 3.67
C ILE A 327 -8.08 -22.03 2.80
N ASP A 328 -9.08 -21.44 2.15
CA ASP A 328 -10.00 -22.15 1.25
C ASP A 328 -9.30 -22.68 -0.02
N GLU A 329 -9.97 -23.58 -0.74
CA GLU A 329 -9.39 -24.25 -1.92
C GLU A 329 -9.13 -23.27 -3.09
N GLU A 330 -9.89 -22.18 -3.19
CA GLU A 330 -9.71 -21.17 -4.22
C GLU A 330 -8.35 -20.47 -4.04
N LYS A 331 -8.06 -20.03 -2.81
CA LYS A 331 -6.76 -19.44 -2.45
C LYS A 331 -5.61 -20.44 -2.56
N GLN A 332 -5.83 -21.71 -2.22
CA GLN A 332 -4.80 -22.75 -2.42
C GLN A 332 -4.49 -22.94 -3.91
N GLN A 333 -5.51 -22.95 -4.76
CA GLN A 333 -5.33 -23.04 -6.21
C GLN A 333 -4.59 -21.83 -6.77
N GLU A 334 -4.87 -20.62 -6.25
CA GLU A 334 -4.12 -19.42 -6.57
C GLU A 334 -2.64 -19.55 -6.16
N LEU A 335 -2.34 -19.99 -4.93
CA LEU A 335 -0.94 -20.23 -4.50
C LEU A 335 -0.22 -21.22 -5.41
N ARG A 336 -0.88 -22.32 -5.82
CA ARG A 336 -0.27 -23.28 -6.77
C ARG A 336 0.09 -22.60 -8.08
N GLN A 337 -0.80 -21.77 -8.62
CA GLN A 337 -0.54 -21.04 -9.87
C GLN A 337 0.60 -20.03 -9.71
N LEU A 338 0.58 -19.23 -8.64
CA LEU A 338 1.62 -18.25 -8.33
C LEU A 338 2.99 -18.90 -8.16
N LEU A 339 3.08 -19.98 -7.38
CA LEU A 339 4.32 -20.73 -7.19
C LEU A 339 4.83 -21.30 -8.51
N SER A 340 3.95 -21.90 -9.32
CA SER A 340 4.35 -22.47 -10.62
C SER A 340 4.83 -21.42 -11.64
N ALA A 341 4.34 -20.19 -11.54
CA ALA A 341 4.75 -19.08 -12.40
C ALA A 341 6.00 -18.35 -11.86
N THR A 342 6.46 -18.66 -10.65
CA THR A 342 7.55 -17.94 -9.99
C THR A 342 8.90 -18.61 -10.23
N GLU A 343 9.80 -17.89 -10.89
CA GLU A 343 11.21 -18.28 -10.95
C GLU A 343 11.95 -17.79 -9.70
N GLN A 344 12.33 -18.72 -8.83
CA GLN A 344 13.12 -18.44 -7.63
C GLN A 344 14.57 -18.07 -8.00
N ASN A 345 15.16 -17.10 -7.30
CA ASN A 345 16.55 -16.71 -7.52
C ASN A 345 17.41 -16.83 -6.25
N GLY A 346 18.64 -16.31 -6.30
CA GLY A 346 19.59 -16.39 -5.18
C GLY A 346 19.07 -15.79 -3.87
N TYR A 347 18.18 -14.80 -3.90
CA TYR A 347 17.58 -14.26 -2.68
C TYR A 347 16.50 -15.19 -2.11
N ASP A 348 15.70 -15.85 -2.95
CA ASP A 348 14.74 -16.87 -2.50
C ASP A 348 15.46 -18.00 -1.75
N TYR A 349 16.55 -18.50 -2.34
CA TYR A 349 17.40 -19.52 -1.74
C TYR A 349 18.04 -19.06 -0.43
N LEU A 350 18.49 -17.80 -0.38
CA LEU A 350 19.10 -17.22 0.80
C LEU A 350 18.09 -17.14 1.94
N ILE A 351 16.90 -16.60 1.68
CA ILE A 351 15.88 -16.44 2.72
C ILE A 351 15.35 -17.79 3.19
N GLN A 352 15.17 -18.77 2.30
CA GLN A 352 14.83 -20.15 2.68
C GLN A 352 15.86 -20.76 3.64
N LEU A 353 17.16 -20.59 3.35
CA LEU A 353 18.22 -21.04 4.25
C LEU A 353 18.15 -20.31 5.59
N CYS A 354 18.03 -18.98 5.58
CA CYS A 354 18.00 -18.16 6.78
C CYS A 354 16.79 -18.47 7.67
N ASP A 355 15.62 -18.68 7.10
CA ASP A 355 14.41 -19.12 7.81
C ASP A 355 14.61 -20.49 8.48
N ALA A 356 15.33 -21.40 7.81
CA ALA A 356 15.67 -22.71 8.35
C ALA A 356 16.74 -22.70 9.45
N VAL A 357 17.46 -21.59 9.67
CA VAL A 357 18.50 -21.50 10.72
C VAL A 357 18.20 -20.44 11.78
N ALA A 358 17.22 -19.57 11.57
CA ALA A 358 16.81 -18.56 12.53
C ALA A 358 15.70 -19.08 13.46
N MET A 359 15.86 -18.77 14.75
CA MET A 359 14.85 -18.91 15.80
C MET A 359 14.64 -17.55 16.45
N PRO A 360 13.54 -17.33 17.20
CA PRO A 360 13.35 -16.10 17.97
C PRO A 360 14.52 -15.79 18.92
N GLU A 361 15.15 -16.83 19.48
CA GLU A 361 16.26 -16.71 20.43
C GLU A 361 17.63 -16.49 19.77
N GLY A 362 17.74 -16.65 18.44
CA GLY A 362 18.98 -16.48 17.70
C GLY A 362 19.16 -17.48 16.56
N ILE A 363 20.35 -17.52 15.97
CA ILE A 363 20.70 -18.44 14.88
C ILE A 363 21.15 -19.78 15.47
N VAL A 364 20.72 -20.89 14.86
CA VAL A 364 21.07 -22.27 15.26
C VAL A 364 21.62 -23.04 14.06
N SER A 365 22.32 -24.16 14.32
CA SER A 365 22.71 -25.07 13.24
C SER A 365 21.49 -25.68 12.56
N ILE A 366 21.64 -26.00 11.27
CA ILE A 366 20.54 -26.54 10.45
C ILE A 366 20.05 -27.88 11.02
N GLU A 367 20.95 -28.75 11.47
CA GLU A 367 20.62 -30.04 12.08
C GLU A 367 19.82 -29.88 13.38
N LYS A 368 20.14 -28.84 14.17
CA LYS A 368 19.44 -28.56 15.42
C LYS A 368 18.02 -28.08 15.13
N ARG A 369 17.84 -27.19 14.15
CA ARG A 369 16.50 -26.73 13.75
C ARG A 369 15.64 -27.88 13.25
N MET A 370 16.16 -28.68 12.33
CA MET A 370 15.37 -29.72 11.67
C MET A 370 15.00 -30.84 12.66
N THR A 371 15.90 -31.14 13.61
CA THR A 371 15.59 -32.05 14.72
C THR A 371 14.48 -31.50 15.60
N ASP A 372 14.51 -30.21 15.96
CA ASP A 372 13.44 -29.55 16.74
C ASP A 372 12.08 -29.60 16.01
N VAL A 373 12.04 -29.33 14.70
CA VAL A 373 10.79 -29.43 13.91
C VAL A 373 10.29 -30.88 13.89
N LYS A 374 11.17 -31.86 13.64
CA LYS A 374 10.82 -33.29 13.68
C LYS A 374 10.28 -33.71 15.06
N THR A 375 10.85 -33.19 16.14
CA THR A 375 10.37 -33.46 17.51
C THR A 375 8.98 -32.88 17.76
N ARG A 376 8.68 -31.67 17.26
CA ARG A 376 7.37 -31.01 17.46
C ARG A 376 6.24 -31.63 16.63
N HIS A 377 6.53 -31.99 15.38
CA HIS A 377 5.52 -32.47 14.43
C HIS A 377 5.53 -33.99 14.24
N GLY A 378 6.49 -34.70 14.83
CA GLY A 378 6.68 -36.14 14.69
C GLY A 378 7.26 -36.58 13.34
N TYR A 379 7.37 -35.67 12.37
CA TYR A 379 7.80 -35.92 11.00
C TYR A 379 8.45 -34.67 10.40
N TYR A 380 9.41 -34.89 9.50
CA TYR A 380 9.99 -33.85 8.65
C TYR A 380 10.20 -34.46 7.26
N PRO A 381 9.70 -33.84 6.17
CA PRO A 381 9.89 -34.38 4.82
C PRO A 381 11.38 -34.50 4.47
N GLN A 382 11.81 -35.69 4.02
CA GLN A 382 13.22 -35.93 3.69
C GLN A 382 13.69 -35.04 2.52
N GLU A 383 12.83 -34.80 1.54
CA GLU A 383 13.17 -33.91 0.41
C GLU A 383 13.41 -32.47 0.87
N LYS A 384 12.58 -31.97 1.80
CA LYS A 384 12.81 -30.66 2.44
C LYS A 384 14.10 -30.65 3.25
N TRP A 385 14.45 -31.79 3.86
CA TRP A 385 15.70 -31.93 4.59
C TRP A 385 16.89 -31.78 3.65
N ASP A 386 16.93 -32.59 2.60
CA ASP A 386 18.00 -32.63 1.63
C ASP A 386 18.16 -31.28 0.92
N ARG A 387 17.05 -30.59 0.66
CA ARG A 387 17.05 -29.25 0.06
C ARG A 387 17.66 -28.20 0.97
N ASN A 388 17.38 -28.22 2.28
CA ASN A 388 17.99 -27.32 3.24
C ASN A 388 19.51 -27.55 3.37
N ILE A 389 19.95 -28.81 3.38
CA ILE A 389 21.38 -29.15 3.34
C ILE A 389 22.03 -28.65 2.04
N PHE A 390 21.37 -28.85 0.89
CA PHE A 390 21.85 -28.31 -0.38
C PHE A 390 22.02 -26.78 -0.36
N LEU A 391 21.05 -26.05 0.21
CA LEU A 391 21.13 -24.60 0.33
C LEU A 391 22.31 -24.16 1.22
N LYS A 392 22.52 -24.85 2.36
CA LYS A 392 23.70 -24.65 3.22
C LYS A 392 24.99 -24.78 2.40
N GLU A 393 25.18 -25.92 1.73
CA GLU A 393 26.38 -26.20 0.93
C GLU A 393 26.56 -25.19 -0.23
N TYR A 394 25.45 -24.79 -0.86
CA TYR A 394 25.45 -23.80 -1.94
C TYR A 394 26.02 -22.46 -1.48
N PHE A 395 25.58 -21.94 -0.33
CA PHE A 395 26.08 -20.66 0.20
C PHE A 395 27.48 -20.79 0.80
N GLU A 396 27.82 -21.89 1.48
CA GLU A 396 29.19 -22.11 1.99
C GLU A 396 30.22 -22.13 0.86
N LYS A 397 29.88 -22.79 -0.25
CA LYS A 397 30.71 -22.76 -1.46
C LYS A 397 30.85 -21.35 -2.04
N LYS A 398 29.79 -20.55 -2.00
CA LYS A 398 29.78 -19.18 -2.52
C LYS A 398 30.60 -18.22 -1.65
N MET A 399 30.57 -18.41 -0.33
CA MET A 399 31.35 -17.64 0.65
C MET A 399 32.81 -18.12 0.77
N GLY A 400 33.08 -19.37 0.39
CA GLY A 400 34.39 -20.00 0.57
C GLY A 400 34.71 -20.40 2.01
N ARG A 401 33.69 -20.49 2.88
CA ARG A 401 33.79 -20.86 4.30
C ARG A 401 32.48 -21.40 4.86
N ASN A 402 32.52 -22.04 6.02
CA ASN A 402 31.35 -22.64 6.66
C ASN A 402 30.43 -21.59 7.28
N LEU A 403 29.12 -21.87 7.35
CA LEU A 403 28.12 -20.98 7.94
C LEU A 403 28.33 -20.80 9.45
N GLU A 404 28.83 -21.83 10.14
CA GLU A 404 29.12 -21.79 11.56
C GLU A 404 30.24 -20.80 11.91
N GLU A 405 31.06 -20.38 10.93
CA GLU A 405 32.13 -19.39 11.11
C GLU A 405 31.62 -17.94 11.05
N LEU A 406 30.32 -17.72 10.80
CA LEU A 406 29.69 -16.39 10.74
C LEU A 406 29.00 -15.98 12.06
N GLN A 407 28.91 -16.89 13.03
CA GLN A 407 28.34 -16.67 14.37
C GLN A 407 29.41 -16.21 15.35
#